data_AF-A0A7S1YJT7-F1
#
_entry.id   AF-A0A7S1YJT7-F1
#
_cell.length_a   1.000
_cell.length_b   1.000
_cell.length_c   1.000
_cell.angle_alpha   90.00
_cell.angle_beta   90.00
_cell.angle_gamma   90.00
#
_symmetry.space_group_name_H-M   'P 1'
#
loop_
_entity.id
_entity.type
_entity.pdbx_description
1 polymer ?
#
loop_
_entity_poly.entity_id
_entity_poly.type
_entity_poly.pdbx_seq_one_letter_code
_entity_poly.pdbx_strand_id
1 'polypeptide(L)'
;TELGNVNTLEMVLIIEAELLSLKKKSRPNTESIRKAYDRALATSSRSGSLHHAALGNELAASFHMTVDEHDAARMYAQRAHELYLEYNAYGKALQLESTYAFLRRRKQRGSAVLAPAASRGQFQGRRR
;
A
#
# COMPACT_ATOMS: atom_id res chain seq x y z
N THR A 1 -23.88 25.26 -8.54
CA THR A 1 -23.42 24.30 -7.52
C THR A 1 -21.96 24.07 -7.75
N GLU A 2 -21.11 24.76 -6.98
CA GLU A 2 -19.66 24.73 -7.13
C GLU A 2 -19.16 23.31 -6.87
N LEU A 3 -18.92 22.57 -7.96
CA LEU A 3 -18.09 21.37 -7.95
C LEU A 3 -16.67 21.82 -7.64
N GLY A 4 -16.40 22.10 -6.36
CA GLY A 4 -15.05 22.12 -5.84
C GLY A 4 -14.40 20.82 -6.30
N ASN A 5 -13.35 20.94 -7.12
CA ASN A 5 -12.71 19.83 -7.78
C ASN A 5 -12.45 18.74 -6.73
N VAL A 6 -13.13 17.60 -6.81
CA VAL A 6 -13.16 16.56 -5.75
C VAL A 6 -11.75 16.12 -5.35
N ASN A 7 -10.83 16.26 -6.30
CA ASN A 7 -9.41 16.01 -6.20
C ASN A 7 -8.62 16.97 -5.28
N THR A 8 -9.06 18.23 -5.12
CA THR A 8 -8.35 19.24 -4.31
C THR A 8 -8.53 18.99 -2.83
N LEU A 9 -9.73 18.59 -2.40
CA LEU A 9 -10.00 18.26 -1.01
C LEU A 9 -9.13 17.08 -0.54
N GLU A 10 -8.97 16.06 -1.38
CA GLU A 10 -8.12 14.91 -1.06
C GLU A 10 -6.66 15.29 -0.87
N MET A 11 -6.10 16.07 -1.79
CA MET A 11 -4.72 16.53 -1.67
C MET A 11 -4.53 17.38 -0.41
N VAL A 12 -5.48 18.25 -0.09
CA VAL A 12 -5.44 19.05 1.15
C VAL A 12 -5.41 18.14 2.38
N LEU A 13 -6.25 17.10 2.42
CA LEU A 13 -6.29 16.15 3.54
C LEU A 13 -5.01 15.31 3.65
N ILE A 14 -4.42 14.89 2.53
CA ILE A 14 -3.13 14.18 2.52
C ILE A 14 -2.02 15.09 3.05
N ILE A 15 -1.98 16.35 2.59
CA ILE A 15 -0.99 17.34 3.05
C ILE A 15 -1.17 17.63 4.55
N GLU A 16 -2.41 17.77 5.02
CA GLU A 16 -2.69 17.97 6.45
C GLU A 16 -2.18 16.81 7.29
N ALA A 17 -2.45 15.57 6.88
CA ALA A 17 -1.95 14.38 7.57
C ALA A 17 -0.41 14.33 7.62
N GLU A 18 0.26 14.64 6.50
CA GLU A 18 1.72 14.67 6.42
C GLU A 18 2.33 15.81 7.25
N LEU A 19 1.70 16.98 7.28
CA LEU A 19 2.14 18.07 8.14
C LEU A 19 2.02 17.70 9.63
N LEU A 20 1.01 16.93 10.01
CA LEU A 20 0.86 16.42 11.36
C LEU A 20 1.94 15.37 11.68
N SER A 21 2.30 14.50 10.74
CA SER A 21 3.34 13.48 10.92
C SER A 21 4.75 14.09 11.06
N LEU A 22 5.05 15.16 10.31
CA LEU A 22 6.35 15.83 10.32
C LEU A 22 6.57 16.78 11.50
N LYS A 23 5.51 17.19 12.21
CA LYS A 23 5.63 18.04 13.40
C LYS A 23 6.34 17.29 14.52
N LYS A 24 7.68 17.40 14.55
CA LYS A 24 8.58 16.92 15.62
C LYS A 24 8.23 17.58 16.96
N LYS A 25 7.20 17.07 17.64
CA LYS A 25 6.96 17.30 19.06
C LYS A 25 7.54 16.14 19.86
N SER A 26 7.95 16.40 21.12
CA SER A 26 8.50 15.40 22.04
C SER A 26 7.61 14.16 22.25
N ARG A 27 6.32 14.23 21.87
CA ARG A 27 5.45 13.08 21.62
C ARG A 27 4.52 13.42 20.44
N PRO A 28 4.60 12.73 19.29
CA PRO A 28 3.62 12.89 18.22
C PRO A 28 2.25 12.42 18.74
N ASN A 29 1.19 13.16 18.41
CA ASN A 29 -0.18 12.70 18.69
C ASN A 29 -0.57 11.68 17.63
N THR A 30 -0.08 10.45 17.80
CA THR A 30 -0.23 9.32 16.86
C THR A 30 -1.68 9.11 16.43
N GLU A 31 -2.61 9.21 17.38
CA GLU A 31 -4.04 9.03 17.14
C GLU A 31 -4.62 10.13 16.21
N SER A 32 -4.20 11.38 16.38
CA SER A 32 -4.64 12.46 15.50
C SER A 32 -4.11 12.30 14.07
N ILE A 33 -2.87 11.83 13.93
CA ILE A 33 -2.23 11.61 12.62
C ILE A 33 -2.92 10.45 11.91
N ARG A 34 -3.19 9.35 12.62
CA ARG A 34 -3.96 8.22 12.10
C ARG A 34 -5.33 8.65 11.59
N LYS A 35 -6.09 9.40 12.39
CA LYS A 35 -7.41 9.94 11.99
C LYS A 35 -7.32 10.83 10.75
N ALA A 36 -6.24 11.58 10.59
CA ALA A 36 -6.04 12.41 9.41
C ALA A 36 -5.82 11.55 8.14
N TYR A 37 -4.96 10.53 8.21
CA TYR A 37 -4.79 9.59 7.09
C TYR A 37 -6.07 8.80 6.79
N ASP A 38 -6.78 8.31 7.81
CA ASP A 38 -8.05 7.59 7.63
C ASP A 38 -9.09 8.48 6.91
N ARG A 39 -9.17 9.77 7.27
CA ARG A 39 -10.06 10.73 6.62
C ARG A 39 -9.65 10.99 5.16
N ALA A 40 -8.35 11.15 4.90
CA ALA A 40 -7.84 11.33 3.54
C ALA A 40 -8.19 10.13 2.65
N LEU A 41 -7.93 8.90 3.13
CA LEU A 41 -8.17 7.66 2.40
C LEU A 41 -9.66 7.36 2.19
N ALA A 42 -10.51 7.66 3.18
CA ALA A 42 -11.96 7.57 3.03
C ALA A 42 -12.48 8.52 1.94
N THR A 43 -11.87 9.69 1.80
CA THR A 43 -12.23 10.68 0.77
C THR A 43 -11.79 10.20 -0.62
N SER A 44 -10.54 9.74 -0.78
CA SER A 44 -10.05 9.20 -2.05
C SER A 44 -10.80 7.93 -2.50
N SER A 45 -11.28 7.12 -1.56
CA SER A 45 -12.13 5.96 -1.88
C SER A 45 -13.49 6.36 -2.45
N ARG A 46 -14.05 7.50 -2.02
CA ARG A 46 -15.35 8.00 -2.50
C ARG A 46 -15.25 8.72 -3.85
N SER A 47 -14.12 9.34 -4.13
CA SER A 47 -13.88 10.03 -5.41
C SER A 47 -13.39 9.11 -6.52
N GLY A 48 -12.87 7.92 -6.17
CA GLY A 48 -12.30 6.98 -7.14
C GLY A 48 -10.87 7.34 -7.57
N SER A 49 -10.19 8.26 -6.88
CA SER A 49 -8.83 8.67 -7.22
C SER A 49 -7.79 7.62 -6.78
N LEU A 50 -7.49 6.66 -7.66
CA LEU A 50 -6.53 5.58 -7.39
C LEU A 50 -5.12 6.12 -7.07
N HIS A 51 -4.69 7.19 -7.73
CA HIS A 51 -3.36 7.77 -7.55
C HIS A 51 -3.21 8.46 -6.19
N HIS A 52 -4.23 9.19 -5.73
CA HIS A 52 -4.23 9.79 -4.39
C HIS A 52 -4.38 8.75 -3.29
N ALA A 53 -5.24 7.75 -3.51
CA ALA A 53 -5.33 6.63 -2.58
C ALA A 53 -3.98 5.91 -2.45
N ALA A 54 -3.25 5.68 -3.56
CA ALA A 54 -1.93 5.07 -3.54
C ALA A 54 -0.93 5.90 -2.71
N LEU A 55 -0.86 7.21 -2.98
CA LEU A 55 0.03 8.13 -2.27
C LEU A 55 -0.31 8.22 -0.77
N GLY A 56 -1.59 8.36 -0.42
CA GLY A 56 -2.03 8.42 0.98
C GLY A 56 -1.68 7.14 1.75
N ASN A 57 -1.82 5.97 1.11
CA ASN A 57 -1.42 4.70 1.71
C ASN A 57 0.11 4.60 1.86
N GLU A 58 0.90 5.10 0.90
CA GLU A 58 2.37 5.11 1.02
C GLU A 58 2.84 5.98 2.21
N LEU A 59 2.26 7.17 2.36
CA LEU A 59 2.58 8.08 3.45
C LEU A 59 2.13 7.52 4.81
N ALA A 60 0.93 6.96 4.89
CA ALA A 60 0.46 6.28 6.11
C ALA A 60 1.37 5.11 6.49
N ALA A 61 1.83 4.32 5.52
CA ALA A 61 2.76 3.22 5.78
C ALA A 61 4.09 3.73 6.36
N SER A 62 4.63 4.81 5.78
CA SER A 62 5.85 5.45 6.27
C SER A 62 5.68 5.92 7.71
N PHE A 63 4.59 6.64 8.00
CA PHE A 63 4.25 7.09 9.35
C PHE A 63 4.17 5.93 10.35
N HIS A 64 3.43 4.86 10.03
CA HIS A 64 3.31 3.71 10.93
C HIS A 64 4.65 2.99 11.15
N MET A 65 5.57 3.02 10.18
CA MET A 65 6.95 2.55 10.42
C MET A 65 7.70 3.42 11.42
N THR A 66 7.52 4.74 11.39
CA THR A 66 8.20 5.66 12.33
C THR A 66 7.73 5.53 13.77
N VAL A 67 6.52 4.99 14.00
CA VAL A 67 5.96 4.77 15.34
C VAL A 67 5.96 3.28 15.73
N ASP A 68 6.74 2.45 15.03
CA ASP A 68 6.91 1.01 15.26
C ASP A 68 5.61 0.16 15.16
N GLU A 69 4.57 0.67 14.50
CA GLU A 69 3.31 -0.05 14.24
C GLU A 69 3.40 -0.88 12.95
N HIS A 70 4.27 -1.89 12.94
CA HIS A 70 4.63 -2.60 11.71
C HIS A 70 3.47 -3.34 11.01
N ASP A 71 2.45 -3.80 11.73
CA ASP A 71 1.28 -4.44 11.12
C ASP A 71 0.45 -3.45 10.29
N ALA A 72 0.20 -2.25 10.85
CA ALA A 72 -0.47 -1.18 10.14
C ALA A 72 0.37 -0.73 8.93
N ALA A 73 1.67 -0.53 9.13
CA ALA A 73 2.59 -0.16 8.05
C ALA A 73 2.57 -1.17 6.90
N ARG A 74 2.56 -2.47 7.20
CA ARG A 74 2.44 -3.53 6.19
C ARG A 74 1.14 -3.42 5.41
N MET A 75 0.01 -3.24 6.10
CA MET A 75 -1.30 -3.14 5.48
C MET A 75 -1.38 -1.94 4.52
N TYR A 76 -0.92 -0.77 4.94
CA TYR A 76 -0.94 0.43 4.09
C TYR A 76 0.05 0.32 2.91
N ALA A 77 1.28 -0.15 3.13
CA ALA A 77 2.27 -0.32 2.05
C ALA A 77 1.79 -1.31 0.99
N GLN A 78 1.14 -2.36 1.43
CA GLN A 78 0.51 -3.37 0.60
C GLN A 78 -0.60 -2.77 -0.27
N ARG A 79 -1.48 -1.97 0.34
CA ARG A 79 -2.57 -1.33 -0.40
C ARG A 79 -2.05 -0.29 -1.39
N ALA A 80 -1.05 0.49 -1.01
CA ALA A 80 -0.35 1.41 -1.92
C ALA A 80 0.24 0.67 -3.12
N HIS A 81 0.92 -0.47 -2.90
CA HIS A 81 1.49 -1.30 -3.96
C HIS A 81 0.43 -1.76 -4.97
N GLU A 82 -0.69 -2.29 -4.48
CA GLU A 82 -1.80 -2.75 -5.32
C GLU A 82 -2.40 -1.61 -6.15
N LEU A 83 -2.63 -0.44 -5.54
CA LEU A 83 -3.15 0.73 -6.23
C LEU A 83 -2.16 1.27 -7.27
N TYR A 84 -0.86 1.27 -6.98
CA TYR A 84 0.18 1.64 -7.95
C TYR A 84 0.20 0.70 -9.16
N LEU A 85 -0.02 -0.61 -8.95
CA LEU A 85 -0.16 -1.57 -10.05
C LEU A 85 -1.45 -1.32 -10.84
N GLU A 86 -2.57 -1.11 -10.15
CA GLU A 86 -3.88 -0.89 -10.76
C GLU A 86 -3.92 0.35 -11.67
N TYR A 87 -3.25 1.44 -11.29
CA TYR A 87 -3.13 2.63 -12.14
C TYR A 87 -1.92 2.61 -13.10
N ASN A 88 -1.20 1.48 -13.21
CA ASN A 88 -0.04 1.27 -14.09
C ASN A 88 1.22 2.09 -13.75
N ALA A 89 1.40 2.53 -12.51
CA ALA A 89 2.64 3.15 -12.04
C ALA A 89 3.64 2.11 -11.51
N TYR A 90 4.11 1.27 -12.42
CA TYR A 90 5.07 0.20 -12.13
C TYR A 90 6.36 0.71 -11.48
N GLY A 91 6.86 1.90 -11.86
CA GLY A 91 8.04 2.51 -11.24
C GLY A 91 7.86 2.77 -9.74
N LYS A 92 6.70 3.30 -9.35
CA LYS A 92 6.34 3.51 -7.93
C LYS A 92 6.16 2.19 -7.20
N ALA A 93 5.51 1.20 -7.82
CA ALA A 93 5.38 -0.13 -7.23
C ALA A 93 6.75 -0.79 -6.97
N LEU A 94 7.69 -0.70 -7.91
CA LEU A 94 9.07 -1.20 -7.77
C LEU A 94 9.84 -0.44 -6.68
N GLN A 95 9.70 0.88 -6.63
CA GLN A 95 10.28 1.68 -5.54
C GLN A 95 9.76 1.20 -4.18
N LEU A 96 8.45 0.95 -4.06
CA LEU A 96 7.83 0.46 -2.84
C LEU A 96 8.36 -0.93 -2.44
N GLU A 97 8.55 -1.84 -3.42
CA GLU A 97 9.17 -3.15 -3.20
C GLU A 97 10.62 -3.04 -2.68
N SER A 98 11.35 -2.01 -3.09
CA SER A 98 12.72 -1.75 -2.62
C SER A 98 12.76 -1.21 -1.19
N THR A 99 11.82 -0.33 -0.83
CA THR A 99 11.68 0.25 0.51
C THR A 99 11.16 -0.78 1.52
N TYR A 100 10.17 -1.57 1.12
CA TYR A 100 9.46 -2.51 2.00
C TYR A 100 9.74 -3.95 1.59
N ALA A 101 10.78 -4.55 2.18
CA ALA A 101 11.25 -5.89 1.81
C ALA A 101 10.18 -7.00 1.89
N PHE A 102 9.14 -6.83 2.72
CA PHE A 102 8.03 -7.78 2.83
C PHE A 102 7.14 -7.85 1.57
N LEU A 103 7.10 -6.80 0.75
CA LEU A 103 6.36 -6.80 -0.52
C LEU A 103 6.97 -7.75 -1.54
N ARG A 104 8.31 -7.88 -1.56
CA ARG A 104 9.02 -8.83 -2.44
C ARG A 104 8.69 -10.29 -2.13
N ARG A 105 8.61 -10.66 -0.85
CA ARG A 105 8.26 -12.03 -0.41
C ARG A 105 6.85 -12.42 -0.83
N ARG A 106 5.91 -11.47 -0.91
CA ARG A 106 4.54 -11.74 -1.35
C ARG A 106 4.48 -12.03 -2.86
N LYS A 107 5.18 -11.25 -3.68
CA LYS A 107 5.27 -11.48 -5.13
C LYS A 107 5.76 -12.90 -5.46
N GLN A 108 6.78 -13.36 -4.73
CA GLN A 108 7.32 -14.72 -4.87
C GLN A 108 6.34 -15.82 -4.44
N ARG A 109 5.53 -15.60 -3.39
CA ARG A 109 4.49 -16.54 -2.96
C ARG A 109 3.33 -16.62 -3.97
N GLY A 110 2.92 -15.49 -4.55
CA GLY A 110 1.88 -15.47 -5.59
C GLY A 110 2.31 -16.19 -6.88
N SER A 111 3.59 -16.09 -7.26
CA SER A 111 4.12 -16.80 -8.43
C SER A 111 4.36 -18.30 -8.19
N ALA A 112 4.63 -18.73 -6.96
CA ALA A 112 4.91 -20.14 -6.64
C ALA A 112 3.64 -21.02 -6.63
N VAL A 113 2.46 -20.46 -6.34
CA VAL A 113 1.19 -21.21 -6.30
C VAL A 113 0.68 -21.59 -7.70
N LEU A 114 1.18 -20.93 -8.76
CA LEU A 114 0.80 -21.19 -10.16
C LEU A 114 1.74 -22.14 -10.91
N ALA A 115 2.78 -22.68 -10.28
CA ALA A 115 3.59 -23.72 -10.91
C ALA A 115 2.77 -25.03 -10.95
N PRO A 116 2.42 -25.57 -12.14
CA PRO A 116 1.76 -26.85 -12.20
C PRO A 116 2.71 -27.89 -11.62
N ALA A 117 2.20 -28.71 -10.71
CA ALA A 117 2.89 -29.91 -10.24
C ALA A 117 3.18 -30.77 -11.47
N ALA A 118 4.42 -30.68 -11.97
CA ALA A 118 4.91 -31.53 -13.04
C ALA A 118 4.69 -32.97 -12.58
N SER A 119 3.70 -33.61 -13.18
CA SER A 119 3.33 -34.99 -12.97
C SER A 119 4.55 -35.85 -13.26
N ARG A 120 5.19 -36.32 -12.18
CA ARG A 120 6.18 -37.41 -12.21
C ARG A 120 5.46 -38.63 -12.80
N GLY A 121 5.63 -38.84 -14.10
CA GLY A 121 5.22 -40.04 -14.80
C GLY A 121 5.81 -41.25 -14.08
N GLN A 122 4.94 -42.05 -13.49
CA GLN A 122 5.31 -43.31 -12.86
C GLN A 122 5.77 -44.28 -13.94
N PHE A 123 7.08 -44.55 -13.96
CA PHE A 123 7.64 -45.70 -14.65
C PHE A 123 7.33 -46.93 -13.80
N GLN A 124 6.23 -47.62 -14.09
CA GLN A 124 6.00 -48.99 -13.61
C GLN A 124 6.06 -49.96 -14.79
N GLY A 125 7.06 -50.83 -14.72
CA GLY A 125 7.31 -51.84 -15.73
C GLY A 125 6.19 -52.86 -15.85
N ARG A 126 6.09 -53.45 -17.04
CA ARG A 126 5.51 -54.78 -17.21
C ARG A 126 6.63 -55.72 -17.62
N ARG A 127 7.07 -56.51 -16.64
CA ARG A 127 7.61 -57.84 -16.92
C ARG A 127 6.43 -58.71 -17.35
N ARG A 128 6.49 -59.28 -18.55
CA ARG A 128 6.30 -60.71 -18.85
C ARG A 128 6.50 -60.92 -20.34
#